data_AF-G6FPS6-F1
#
_entry.id   AF-G6FPS6-F1
#
_cell.length_a   1.000
_cell.length_b   1.000
_cell.length_c   1.000
_cell.angle_alpha   90.00
_cell.angle_beta   90.00
_cell.angle_gamma   90.00
#
_symmetry.space_group_name_H-M   'P 1'
#
loop_
_entity.id
_entity.type
_entity.pdbx_description
1 polymer ?
#
loop_
_entity_poly.entity_id
_entity_poly.type
_entity_poly.pdbx_seq_one_letter_code
_entity_poly.pdbx_strand_id
1 'polypeptide(L)'
;MHHRCASVFICVRFSLKILCTTTYEQQYKQEVINFFNSRTSYDNDYTIRRTLPLLELVHLQKGQKVLDIATGTGIIAIAAAQIVGSEGKVIGVDFSS
;
A
#
# COMPACT_ATOMS: atom_id res chain seq x y z
N MET A 1 -2.68 -25.15 -4.75
CA MET A 1 -3.54 -24.02 -4.33
C MET A 1 -2.72 -22.74 -4.39
N HIS A 2 -2.92 -21.94 -5.43
CA HIS A 2 -2.23 -20.66 -5.63
C HIS A 2 -3.05 -19.53 -5.01
N HIS A 3 -2.60 -18.99 -3.87
CA HIS A 3 -3.10 -17.72 -3.35
C HIS A 3 -2.42 -16.59 -4.13
N ARG A 4 -3.16 -15.99 -5.07
CA ARG A 4 -2.74 -14.81 -5.83
C ARG A 4 -2.78 -13.60 -4.88
N CYS A 5 -1.64 -12.96 -4.69
CA CYS A 5 -1.55 -11.62 -4.10
C CYS A 5 -1.96 -10.63 -5.20
N ALA A 6 -3.10 -9.97 -5.06
CA ALA A 6 -3.59 -8.99 -6.02
C ALA A 6 -3.18 -7.59 -5.55
N SER A 7 -2.04 -7.09 -6.02
CA SER A 7 -1.68 -5.68 -5.91
C SER A 7 -2.34 -4.94 -7.07
N VAL A 8 -3.43 -4.25 -6.79
CA VAL A 8 -4.16 -3.43 -7.77
C VAL A 8 -3.63 -2.00 -7.66
N PHE A 9 -2.78 -1.60 -8.61
CA PHE A 9 -2.35 -0.21 -8.78
C PHE A 9 -3.51 0.59 -9.40
N ILE A 10 -4.06 1.51 -8.63
CA ILE A 10 -5.08 2.45 -9.11
C ILE A 10 -4.53 3.87 -8.98
N CYS A 11 -4.38 4.54 -10.11
CA CYS A 11 -4.26 5.99 -10.19
C CYS A 11 -5.68 6.57 -10.22
N VAL A 12 -6.13 7.22 -9.14
CA VAL A 12 -7.33 8.07 -9.22
C VAL A 12 -7.08 9.44 -8.62
N ARG A 13 -7.48 10.45 -9.39
CA ARG A 13 -7.72 11.81 -8.92
C ARG A 13 -9.12 11.83 -8.28
N PHE A 14 -9.23 11.66 -6.97
CA PHE A 14 -10.51 11.67 -6.26
C PHE A 14 -10.86 13.08 -5.76
N SER A 15 -11.96 13.63 -6.27
CA SER A 15 -12.74 14.65 -5.58
C SER A 15 -14.15 14.09 -5.43
N LEU A 16 -14.42 13.42 -4.30
CA LEU A 16 -15.77 13.00 -3.93
C LEU A 16 -15.88 13.03 -2.40
N LYS A 17 -16.65 13.99 -1.88
CA LYS A 17 -17.09 14.02 -0.48
C LYS A 17 -18.07 12.87 -0.27
N ILE A 18 -17.65 11.82 0.44
CA ILE A 18 -18.56 10.77 0.91
C ILE A 18 -19.17 11.24 2.23
N LEU A 19 -20.42 11.68 2.17
CA LEU A 19 -21.19 12.18 3.32
C LEU A 19 -22.45 11.33 3.49
N CYS A 20 -22.27 10.03 3.70
CA CYS A 20 -23.22 9.13 4.36
C CYS A 20 -22.53 7.77 4.49
N THR A 21 -22.13 7.38 5.70
CA THR A 21 -21.67 6.01 5.96
C THR A 21 -22.53 5.48 7.08
N THR A 22 -23.12 4.31 6.88
CA THR A 22 -24.03 3.70 7.86
C THR A 22 -23.28 3.32 9.14
N THR A 23 -23.99 3.16 10.27
CA THR A 23 -23.40 2.66 11.53
C THR A 23 -22.68 1.33 11.31
N TYR A 24 -23.25 0.46 10.46
CA TYR A 24 -22.64 -0.80 10.06
C TYR A 24 -21.29 -0.60 9.35
N GLU A 25 -21.21 0.30 8.36
CA GLU A 25 -19.95 0.58 7.66
C GLU A 25 -18.88 1.12 8.61
N GLN A 26 -19.26 1.92 9.59
CA GLN A 26 -18.32 2.44 10.60
C GLN A 26 -17.80 1.33 11.51
N GLN A 27 -18.69 0.43 11.98
CA GLN A 27 -18.31 -0.72 12.78
C GLN A 27 -17.40 -1.68 12.01
N TYR A 28 -17.77 -2.02 10.77
CA TYR A 28 -16.96 -2.89 9.93
C TYR A 28 -15.58 -2.29 9.63
N LYS A 29 -15.50 -0.97 9.34
CA LYS A 29 -14.21 -0.28 9.19
C LYS A 29 -13.35 -0.43 10.44
N GLN A 30 -13.94 -0.26 11.62
CA GLN A 30 -13.22 -0.39 12.88
C GLN A 30 -12.74 -1.82 13.14
N GLU A 31 -13.54 -2.83 12.82
CA GLU A 31 -13.15 -4.25 12.92
C GLU A 31 -11.95 -4.56 12.02
N VAL A 32 -11.98 -4.08 10.78
CA VAL A 32 -10.87 -4.23 9.83
C VAL A 32 -9.61 -3.55 10.35
N ILE A 33 -9.70 -2.30 10.83
CA ILE A 33 -8.57 -1.59 11.43
C ILE A 33 -8.00 -2.38 12.60
N ASN A 34 -8.84 -2.81 13.54
CA ASN A 34 -8.40 -3.55 14.73
C ASN A 34 -7.69 -4.85 14.36
N PHE A 35 -8.20 -5.57 13.34
CA PHE A 35 -7.57 -6.79 12.85
C PHE A 35 -6.16 -6.54 12.33
N PHE A 36 -5.94 -5.49 11.54
CA PHE A 36 -4.60 -5.16 11.04
C PHE A 36 -3.70 -4.60 12.15
N ASN A 37 -4.19 -3.72 13.04
CA ASN A 37 -3.40 -3.22 14.17
C ASN A 37 -2.96 -4.34 15.13
N SER A 38 -3.73 -5.43 15.24
CA SER A 38 -3.39 -6.56 16.10
C SER A 38 -2.19 -7.39 15.63
N ARG A 39 -1.76 -7.21 14.38
CA ARG A 39 -0.64 -7.97 13.81
C ARG A 39 0.68 -7.30 14.14
N THR A 40 1.57 -8.04 14.76
CA THR A 40 2.88 -7.54 15.22
C THR A 40 4.04 -7.84 14.26
N SER A 41 3.82 -8.60 13.17
CA SER A 41 4.87 -8.99 12.24
C SER A 41 4.37 -9.00 10.79
N TYR A 42 4.56 -7.87 10.10
CA TYR A 42 4.34 -7.73 8.66
C TYR A 42 5.61 -8.01 7.84
N ASP A 43 6.75 -7.60 8.39
CA ASP A 43 8.06 -7.62 7.73
C ASP A 43 8.87 -8.82 8.17
N ASN A 44 8.43 -10.00 7.75
CA ASN A 44 9.28 -11.18 7.83
C ASN A 44 10.06 -11.35 6.52
N ASP A 45 11.13 -12.13 6.59
CA ASP A 45 11.99 -12.45 5.44
C ASP A 45 11.21 -12.99 4.23
N TYR A 46 10.09 -13.67 4.49
CA TYR A 46 9.25 -14.23 3.45
C TYR A 46 8.50 -13.14 2.67
N THR A 47 7.95 -12.13 3.35
CA THR A 47 7.32 -10.97 2.71
C THR A 47 8.34 -10.23 1.85
N ILE A 48 9.50 -9.87 2.40
CA ILE A 48 10.53 -9.10 1.68
C ILE A 48 10.99 -9.81 0.39
N ARG A 49 11.29 -11.11 0.48
CA ARG A 49 11.77 -11.92 -0.67
C ARG A 49 10.76 -12.02 -1.80
N ARG A 50 9.46 -11.91 -1.51
CA ARG A 50 8.41 -12.03 -2.52
C ARG A 50 8.03 -10.71 -3.13
N THR A 51 8.05 -9.63 -2.37
CA THR A 51 7.48 -8.35 -2.81
C THR A 51 8.50 -7.49 -3.55
N LEU A 52 9.78 -7.49 -3.15
CA LEU A 52 10.80 -6.66 -3.81
C LEU A 52 11.02 -7.01 -5.30
N PRO A 53 11.07 -8.30 -5.72
CA PRO A 53 11.21 -8.64 -7.15
C PRO A 53 10.03 -8.15 -8.01
N LEU A 54 8.86 -7.87 -7.41
CA LEU A 54 7.72 -7.36 -8.16
C LEU A 54 7.97 -5.93 -8.67
N LEU A 55 8.87 -5.15 -8.06
CA LEU A 55 9.24 -3.82 -8.56
C LEU A 55 9.89 -3.88 -9.94
N GLU A 56 10.60 -4.98 -10.25
CA GLU A 56 11.25 -5.18 -11.55
C GLU A 56 10.21 -5.20 -12.68
N LEU A 57 9.00 -5.70 -12.40
CA LEU A 57 7.91 -5.77 -13.38
C LEU A 57 7.28 -4.40 -13.68
N VAL A 58 7.38 -3.45 -12.74
CA VAL A 58 6.76 -2.12 -12.85
C VAL A 58 7.62 -1.16 -13.67
N HIS A 59 8.91 -1.47 -13.89
CA HIS A 59 9.86 -0.66 -14.67
C HIS A 59 9.87 0.82 -14.24
N LEU A 60 9.92 1.07 -12.92
CA LEU A 60 9.95 2.43 -12.37
C LEU A 60 11.14 3.23 -12.91
N GLN A 61 10.90 4.52 -13.16
CA GLN A 61 11.88 5.45 -13.73
C GLN A 61 12.13 6.62 -12.77
N LYS A 62 13.32 7.20 -12.88
CA LYS A 62 13.68 8.43 -12.17
C LYS A 62 12.67 9.55 -12.46
N GLY A 63 12.36 10.36 -11.46
CA GLY A 63 11.42 11.48 -11.56
C GLY A 63 9.94 11.10 -11.49
N GLN A 64 9.59 9.80 -11.44
CA GLN A 64 8.20 9.38 -11.39
C GLN A 64 7.52 9.67 -10.04
N LYS A 65 6.20 9.83 -10.11
CA LYS A 65 5.32 9.96 -8.95
C LYS A 65 4.58 8.65 -8.73
N VAL A 66 4.70 8.06 -7.55
CA VAL A 66 4.15 6.75 -7.19
C VAL A 66 3.22 6.90 -5.98
N LEU A 67 2.10 6.20 -6.01
CA LEU A 67 1.18 6.04 -4.89
C LEU A 67 1.19 4.55 -4.49
N ASP A 68 1.62 4.27 -3.27
CA ASP A 68 1.58 2.94 -2.65
C ASP A 68 0.37 2.87 -1.71
N ILE A 69 -0.57 1.96 -2.00
CA ILE A 69 -1.85 1.82 -1.28
C ILE A 69 -1.79 0.58 -0.40
N ALA A 70 -2.15 0.73 0.87
CA ALA A 70 -1.91 -0.26 1.92
C ALA A 70 -0.40 -0.52 2.09
N THR A 71 0.34 0.59 2.28
CA THR A 71 1.82 0.58 2.30
C THR A 71 2.39 -0.25 3.47
N GLY A 72 1.60 -0.50 4.51
CA GLY A 72 2.03 -1.20 5.71
C GLY A 72 3.27 -0.54 6.31
N THR A 73 4.33 -1.32 6.44
CA THR A 73 5.64 -0.90 6.93
C THR A 73 6.48 -0.11 5.93
N GLY A 74 6.03 -0.02 4.67
CA GLY A 74 6.66 0.79 3.64
C GLY A 74 7.79 0.10 2.87
N ILE A 75 7.98 -1.23 2.97
CA ILE A 75 9.04 -1.95 2.22
C ILE A 75 9.06 -1.55 0.73
N ILE A 76 7.88 -1.52 0.09
CA ILE A 76 7.73 -1.20 -1.32
C ILE A 76 7.84 0.30 -1.58
N ALA A 77 7.16 1.14 -0.80
CA ALA A 77 7.27 2.58 -0.90
C ALA A 77 8.72 3.09 -0.78
N ILE A 78 9.49 2.55 0.17
CA ILE A 78 10.89 2.92 0.40
C ILE A 78 11.77 2.47 -0.78
N ALA A 79 11.61 1.23 -1.24
CA ALA A 79 12.35 0.72 -2.40
C ALA A 79 12.03 1.53 -3.68
N ALA A 80 10.75 1.86 -3.89
CA ALA A 80 10.33 2.71 -5.00
C ALA A 80 10.92 4.12 -4.88
N ALA A 81 11.00 4.69 -3.68
CA ALA A 81 11.59 6.01 -3.44
C ALA A 81 13.06 6.08 -3.85
N GLN A 82 13.82 5.00 -3.60
CA GLN A 82 15.21 4.89 -4.03
C GLN A 82 15.35 4.89 -5.57
N ILE A 83 14.42 4.27 -6.29
CA ILE A 83 14.44 4.19 -7.75
C ILE A 83 14.04 5.51 -8.40
N VAL A 84 12.94 6.13 -7.94
CA VAL A 84 12.45 7.39 -8.53
C VAL A 84 13.37 8.57 -8.22
N GLY A 85 14.19 8.47 -7.16
CA GLY A 85 15.21 9.45 -6.81
C GLY A 85 14.65 10.80 -6.33
N SER A 86 15.53 11.77 -6.13
CA SER A 86 15.22 13.09 -5.56
C SER A 86 14.28 13.95 -6.40
N GLU A 87 14.20 13.68 -7.70
CA GLU A 87 13.29 14.36 -8.63
C GLU A 87 11.89 13.72 -8.64
N GLY A 88 11.78 12.50 -8.10
CA GLY A 88 10.53 11.74 -8.00
C GLY A 88 9.81 11.98 -6.68
N LYS A 89 8.66 11.29 -6.51
CA LYS A 89 7.90 11.33 -5.26
C LYS A 89 7.17 10.02 -5.04
N VAL A 90 7.26 9.46 -3.84
CA VAL A 90 6.43 8.34 -3.42
C VAL A 90 5.53 8.79 -2.28
N ILE A 91 4.25 8.44 -2.37
CA ILE A 91 3.25 8.65 -1.32
C ILE A 91 2.77 7.26 -0.89
N GLY A 92 3.03 6.89 0.36
CA GLY A 92 2.45 5.69 0.96
C GLY A 92 1.19 6.08 1.75
N VAL A 93 0.11 5.32 1.60
CA VAL A 93 -1.10 5.44 2.41
C VAL A 93 -1.46 4.10 3.03
N ASP A 94 -1.77 4.11 4.32
CA ASP A 94 -2.35 2.98 5.04
C ASP A 94 -3.46 3.49 5.96
N PHE A 95 -4.45 2.65 6.23
CA PHE A 95 -5.57 2.98 7.12
C PHE A 95 -5.42 2.35 8.51
N SER A 96 -4.42 1.48 8.69
CA SER A 96 -4.06 0.83 9.95
C SER A 96 -2.79 1.46 10.53
N SER A 97 -2.56 1.27 11.83
CA SER A 97 -1.48 1.88 12.60
C SER A 97 -0.91 0.92 13.63
#